data_AF-A0A6B0TAD3-F1
#
_entry.id   AF-A0A6B0TAD3-F1
#
_cell.length_a   1.000
_cell.length_b   1.000
_cell.length_c   1.000
_cell.angle_alpha   90.00
_cell.angle_beta   90.00
_cell.angle_gamma   90.00
#
_symmetry.space_group_name_H-M   'P 1'
#
loop_
_entity.id
_entity.type
_entity.pdbx_description
1 polymer ?
#
loop_
_entity_poly.entity_id
_entity_poly.type
_entity_poly.pdbx_seq_one_letter_code
_entity_poly.pdbx_strand_id
1 'polypeptide(L)'
;MSNRGANTSEATVEWGLAPAERFASPLTWTGPYVECKLEHPDLEPTCLGEQFFPDSIPYETDDEQRVFYWRRRLPDVVPPVREWTGVCATTHELAPLRAEFNHGPTLVQSCPDGSELVVDGTIVGDSKTALVAAYSQPDIELVRVTPDAVELTVEGSSRTISAGTCERIPLSRRSVETTGGATLSTRPELVVRFPGRRTLYHPNGEYCLFPSFGIDLETVPSPVEVPTAWGELDYDRLASAFGIDIAARPYPERILWQAFAVTAFDPNAAGSTEIAQFPSGALAVRS
;
A
#
# COMPACT_ATOMS: atom_id res chain seq x y z
N MET A 1 -33.02 -21.28 24.62
CA MET A 1 -31.85 -20.58 24.07
C MET A 1 -31.13 -21.57 23.17
N SER A 2 -31.45 -21.55 21.87
CA SER A 2 -30.86 -22.48 20.90
C SER A 2 -29.46 -22.00 20.50
N ASN A 3 -28.46 -22.85 20.71
CA ASN A 3 -27.13 -22.73 20.13
C ASN A 3 -27.27 -22.63 18.60
N ARG A 4 -27.05 -21.43 18.03
CA ARG A 4 -26.68 -21.31 16.62
C ARG A 4 -25.24 -21.80 16.51
N GLY A 5 -25.06 -23.06 16.11
CA GLY A 5 -23.74 -23.57 15.75
C GLY A 5 -23.14 -22.69 14.67
N ALA A 6 -21.88 -22.28 14.85
CA ALA A 6 -21.11 -21.64 13.81
C ALA A 6 -21.11 -22.57 12.59
N ASN A 7 -21.61 -22.09 11.45
CA ASN A 7 -21.64 -22.86 10.21
C ASN A 7 -20.21 -22.86 9.64
N THR A 8 -19.36 -23.71 10.20
CA THR A 8 -17.97 -23.91 9.76
C THR A 8 -17.92 -25.04 8.75
N SER A 9 -17.27 -24.80 7.61
CA SER A 9 -17.09 -25.78 6.52
C SER A 9 -15.65 -25.74 6.01
N GLU A 10 -15.32 -26.67 5.12
CA GLU A 10 -14.08 -26.68 4.34
C GLU A 10 -14.43 -26.58 2.86
N ALA A 11 -13.58 -25.92 2.09
CA ALA A 11 -13.67 -25.84 0.64
C ALA A 11 -12.34 -26.26 0.03
N THR A 12 -12.40 -27.06 -1.04
CA THR A 12 -11.20 -27.50 -1.76
C THR A 12 -10.75 -26.41 -2.73
N VAL A 13 -9.50 -25.94 -2.60
CA VAL A 13 -8.89 -24.95 -3.48
C VAL A 13 -7.67 -25.53 -4.19
N GLU A 14 -7.66 -25.47 -5.51
CA GLU A 14 -6.50 -25.84 -6.34
C GLU A 14 -5.57 -24.64 -6.55
N TRP A 15 -4.26 -24.87 -6.46
CA TRP A 15 -3.23 -23.85 -6.73
C TRP A 15 -1.97 -24.48 -7.33
N GLY A 16 -1.18 -23.70 -8.05
CA GLY A 16 0.05 -24.16 -8.70
C GLY A 16 1.31 -23.63 -8.01
N LEU A 17 2.21 -24.52 -7.61
CA LEU A 17 3.57 -24.12 -7.24
C LEU A 17 4.35 -23.76 -8.50
N ALA A 18 4.82 -22.53 -8.58
CA ALA A 18 5.65 -22.04 -9.68
C ALA A 18 7.08 -21.77 -9.19
N PRO A 19 8.10 -22.06 -10.02
CA PRO A 19 9.47 -21.69 -9.70
C PRO A 19 9.63 -20.17 -9.67
N ALA A 20 10.43 -19.67 -8.73
CA ALA A 20 10.63 -18.24 -8.49
C ALA A 20 11.14 -17.47 -9.71
N GLU A 21 11.88 -18.13 -10.60
CA GLU A 21 12.44 -17.56 -11.82
C GLU A 21 11.36 -17.17 -12.86
N ARG A 22 10.12 -17.66 -12.71
CA ARG A 22 8.97 -17.22 -13.52
C ARG A 22 8.41 -15.87 -13.07
N PHE A 23 8.92 -15.31 -11.98
CA PHE A 23 8.55 -14.03 -11.43
C PHE A 23 9.76 -13.10 -11.46
N ALA A 24 9.51 -11.82 -11.78
CA ALA A 24 10.55 -10.81 -11.62
C ALA A 24 10.91 -10.70 -10.13
N SER A 25 12.20 -10.76 -9.81
CA SER A 25 12.67 -10.72 -8.42
C SER A 25 12.13 -9.47 -7.70
N PRO A 26 11.67 -9.58 -6.45
CA PRO A 26 11.12 -8.45 -5.71
C PRO A 26 12.18 -7.37 -5.55
N LEU A 27 11.73 -6.12 -5.63
CA LEU A 27 12.59 -5.02 -5.25
C LEU A 27 12.74 -5.03 -3.73
N THR A 28 14.00 -5.13 -3.28
CA THR A 28 14.38 -4.90 -1.88
C THR A 28 15.33 -3.71 -1.83
N TRP A 29 14.97 -2.68 -1.07
CA TRP A 29 15.78 -1.46 -0.98
C TRP A 29 15.68 -0.83 0.40
N THR A 30 16.82 -0.42 0.97
CA THR A 30 16.85 0.21 2.29
C THR A 30 17.35 1.65 2.20
N GLY A 31 16.53 2.59 2.66
CA GLY A 31 16.92 4.00 2.71
C GLY A 31 15.79 4.90 3.23
N PRO A 32 15.92 6.23 3.06
CA PRO A 32 14.92 7.17 3.52
C PRO A 32 13.54 6.92 2.90
N TYR A 33 12.52 6.82 3.74
CA TYR A 33 11.13 6.62 3.34
C TYR A 33 10.30 7.80 3.85
N VAL A 34 9.68 8.53 2.93
CA VAL A 34 8.85 9.71 3.21
C VAL A 34 7.41 9.38 2.87
N GLU A 35 6.48 9.88 3.67
CA GLU A 35 5.06 9.78 3.40
C GLU A 35 4.46 11.17 3.22
N CYS A 36 3.77 11.39 2.11
CA CYS A 36 3.17 12.67 1.76
C CYS A 36 1.73 12.49 1.30
N LYS A 37 0.78 13.22 1.88
CA LYS A 37 -0.60 13.31 1.38
C LYS A 37 -1.10 14.75 1.39
N LEU A 38 -1.95 15.08 0.43
CA LEU A 38 -2.60 16.38 0.32
C LEU A 38 -4.11 16.22 0.58
N GLU A 39 -4.55 16.59 1.78
CA GLU A 39 -5.93 16.43 2.23
C GLU A 39 -6.76 17.70 1.97
N HIS A 40 -8.04 17.52 1.67
CA HIS A 40 -9.01 18.59 1.42
C HIS A 40 -10.19 18.44 2.38
N PRO A 41 -9.97 18.65 3.69
CA PRO A 41 -10.93 18.29 4.74
C PRO A 41 -12.25 19.08 4.67
N ASP A 42 -12.26 20.22 3.97
CA ASP A 42 -13.45 21.04 3.77
C ASP A 42 -14.38 20.53 2.65
N LEU A 43 -13.98 19.50 1.90
CA LEU A 43 -14.78 18.93 0.82
C LEU A 43 -15.59 17.73 1.31
N GLU A 44 -16.79 17.59 0.78
CA GLU A 44 -17.59 16.37 0.97
C GLU A 44 -17.07 15.26 0.05
N PRO A 45 -16.84 14.04 0.57
CA PRO A 45 -16.39 12.93 -0.26
C PRO A 45 -17.50 12.47 -1.20
N THR A 46 -17.16 12.29 -2.47
CA THR A 46 -18.07 11.72 -3.49
C THR A 46 -17.79 10.24 -3.73
N CYS A 47 -16.60 9.79 -3.34
CA CYS A 47 -16.14 8.42 -3.49
C CYS A 47 -15.55 7.96 -2.14
N LEU A 48 -15.92 6.75 -1.75
CA LEU A 48 -15.26 6.03 -0.67
C LEU A 48 -14.33 5.04 -1.36
N GLY A 49 -13.09 4.94 -0.90
CA GLY A 49 -12.19 3.94 -1.45
C GLY A 49 -12.76 2.53 -1.21
N GLU A 50 -12.58 1.68 -2.21
CA GLU A 50 -13.18 0.34 -2.24
C GLU A 50 -12.17 -0.73 -1.81
N GLN A 51 -11.00 -0.31 -1.32
CA GLN A 51 -9.93 -1.23 -1.00
C GLN A 51 -10.17 -1.92 0.34
N PHE A 52 -10.31 -3.24 0.30
CA PHE A 52 -10.45 -4.06 1.50
C PHE A 52 -9.17 -4.09 2.35
N PHE A 53 -8.00 -4.04 1.71
CA PHE A 53 -6.69 -4.03 2.38
C PHE A 53 -5.83 -2.87 1.84
N PRO A 54 -5.02 -2.21 2.69
CA PRO A 54 -4.10 -1.16 2.25
C PRO A 54 -2.96 -1.76 1.43
N ASP A 55 -2.51 -1.12 0.34
CA ASP A 55 -1.49 -1.74 -0.55
C ASP A 55 -0.09 -1.80 0.06
N SER A 56 0.19 -1.03 1.12
CA SER A 56 1.40 -1.19 1.90
C SER A 56 1.15 -1.20 3.38
N ILE A 57 1.98 -1.96 4.08
CA ILE A 57 1.91 -2.06 5.54
C ILE A 57 3.31 -1.80 6.10
N PRO A 58 3.54 -0.64 6.75
CA PRO A 58 4.76 -0.37 7.49
C PRO A 58 4.71 -1.05 8.85
N TYR A 59 5.77 -1.76 9.22
CA TYR A 59 5.87 -2.39 10.53
C TYR A 59 7.30 -2.77 10.91
N GLU A 60 7.45 -3.19 12.16
CA GLU A 60 8.68 -3.68 12.73
C GLU A 60 8.54 -5.16 13.06
N THR A 61 9.55 -5.94 12.70
CA THR A 61 9.73 -7.32 13.15
C THR A 61 11.21 -7.64 13.08
N ASP A 62 11.71 -8.51 13.96
CA ASP A 62 13.11 -8.92 14.01
C ASP A 62 14.10 -7.72 13.96
N ASP A 63 13.80 -6.65 14.71
CA ASP A 63 14.54 -5.37 14.76
C ASP A 63 14.64 -4.62 13.41
N GLU A 64 13.91 -5.06 12.39
CA GLU A 64 13.87 -4.42 11.07
C GLU A 64 12.64 -3.52 10.93
N GLN A 65 12.89 -2.24 10.63
CA GLN A 65 11.85 -1.29 10.22
C GLN A 65 11.56 -1.49 8.72
N ARG A 66 10.50 -2.21 8.39
CA ARG A 66 10.17 -2.54 6.99
C ARG A 66 8.84 -1.96 6.54
N VAL A 67 8.68 -1.85 5.22
CA VAL A 67 7.43 -1.53 4.56
C VAL A 67 7.21 -2.55 3.47
N PHE A 68 6.10 -3.27 3.55
CA PHE A 68 5.77 -4.31 2.61
C PHE A 68 4.65 -3.82 1.69
N TYR A 69 4.97 -3.63 0.42
CA TYR A 69 3.96 -3.39 -0.62
C TYR A 69 3.59 -4.74 -1.18
N TRP A 70 2.32 -5.09 -1.11
CA TRP A 70 1.85 -6.37 -1.65
C TRP A 70 1.24 -6.22 -3.04
N ARG A 71 1.08 -4.98 -3.55
CA ARG A 71 0.65 -4.67 -4.92
C ARG A 71 1.58 -3.68 -5.58
N ARG A 72 1.59 -3.67 -6.92
CA ARG A 72 2.40 -2.74 -7.71
C ARG A 72 1.86 -1.31 -7.55
N ARG A 73 2.75 -0.42 -7.10
CA ARG A 73 2.48 1.01 -6.86
C ARG A 73 3.59 1.95 -7.36
N LEU A 74 4.61 1.39 -8.00
CA LEU A 74 5.64 2.20 -8.67
C LEU A 74 5.06 2.79 -9.96
N PRO A 75 5.48 3.99 -10.38
CA PRO A 75 5.10 4.57 -11.67
C PRO A 75 5.55 3.68 -12.85
N ASP A 76 4.99 3.91 -14.04
CA ASP A 76 5.35 3.13 -15.24
C ASP A 76 6.85 3.28 -15.60
N VAL A 77 7.40 4.46 -15.35
CA VAL A 77 8.81 4.76 -15.60
C VAL A 77 9.50 5.02 -14.27
N VAL A 78 10.40 4.10 -13.92
CA VAL A 78 11.15 4.12 -12.65
C VAL A 78 12.64 4.23 -12.97
N PRO A 79 13.38 5.17 -12.34
CA PRO A 79 14.83 5.20 -12.46
C PRO A 79 15.46 3.93 -11.87
N PRO A 80 16.68 3.55 -12.31
CA PRO A 80 17.43 2.45 -11.72
C PRO A 80 17.60 2.61 -10.20
N VAL A 81 17.43 1.53 -9.44
CA VAL A 81 17.48 1.51 -7.96
C VAL A 81 18.75 2.14 -7.39
N ARG A 82 19.89 2.00 -8.08
CA ARG A 82 21.18 2.58 -7.68
C ARG A 82 21.19 4.12 -7.66
N GLU A 83 20.21 4.75 -8.31
CA GLU A 83 20.05 6.21 -8.40
C GLU A 83 19.09 6.74 -7.33
N TRP A 84 18.48 5.85 -6.55
CA TRP A 84 17.53 6.21 -5.52
C TRP A 84 18.26 6.80 -4.30
N THR A 85 17.81 7.97 -3.89
CA THR A 85 18.25 8.68 -2.69
C THR A 85 17.22 8.56 -1.55
N GLY A 86 16.00 8.17 -1.88
CA GLY A 86 14.83 8.10 -1.02
C GLY A 86 13.66 7.47 -1.78
N VAL A 87 12.57 7.20 -1.09
CA VAL A 87 11.27 6.93 -1.70
C VAL A 87 10.20 7.78 -1.02
N CYS A 88 9.22 8.24 -1.78
CA CYS A 88 8.06 8.99 -1.30
C CYS A 88 6.80 8.17 -1.57
N ALA A 89 6.08 7.81 -0.52
CA ALA A 89 4.79 7.17 -0.60
C ALA A 89 3.69 8.23 -0.49
N THR A 90 2.71 8.17 -1.39
CA THR A 90 1.50 8.99 -1.33
C THR A 90 0.27 8.12 -1.19
N THR A 91 -0.91 8.73 -1.22
CA THR A 91 -2.18 8.02 -1.37
C THR A 91 -2.31 7.31 -2.71
N HIS A 92 -1.57 7.76 -3.74
CA HIS A 92 -1.72 7.27 -5.11
C HIS A 92 -0.58 6.33 -5.55
N GLU A 93 0.65 6.60 -5.13
CA GLU A 93 1.83 5.90 -5.65
C GLU A 93 2.98 5.77 -4.64
N LEU A 94 3.97 4.97 -5.01
CA LEU A 94 5.30 4.96 -4.43
C LEU A 94 6.28 5.51 -5.47
N ALA A 95 6.82 6.70 -5.22
CA ALA A 95 7.73 7.37 -6.14
C ALA A 95 9.18 7.32 -5.62
N PRO A 96 10.13 6.76 -6.38
CA PRO A 96 11.54 6.84 -6.02
C PRO A 96 12.07 8.26 -6.21
N LEU A 97 12.94 8.70 -5.29
CA LEU A 97 13.53 10.03 -5.27
C LEU A 97 14.98 9.98 -5.74
N ARG A 98 15.44 10.95 -6.53
CA ARG A 98 16.84 11.09 -6.96
C ARG A 98 17.35 12.52 -6.73
N ALA A 99 18.67 12.71 -6.76
CA ALA A 99 19.29 14.01 -6.49
C ALA A 99 18.85 15.13 -7.45
N GLU A 100 18.53 14.80 -8.71
CA GLU A 100 18.04 15.72 -9.74
C GLU A 100 16.55 15.47 -9.99
N PHE A 101 15.73 15.67 -8.96
CA PHE A 101 14.29 15.46 -9.04
C PHE A 101 13.62 16.66 -9.72
N ASN A 102 12.93 16.42 -10.85
CA ASN A 102 12.19 17.46 -11.58
C ASN A 102 10.67 17.28 -11.48
N HIS A 103 10.19 16.23 -10.82
CA HIS A 103 8.76 15.93 -10.72
C HIS A 103 8.45 15.53 -9.28
N GLY A 104 7.74 16.39 -8.53
CA GLY A 104 7.31 16.08 -7.17
C GLY A 104 6.40 14.85 -7.07
N PRO A 105 6.13 14.37 -5.86
CA PRO A 105 5.23 13.23 -5.66
C PRO A 105 3.83 13.52 -6.20
N THR A 106 3.14 12.52 -6.75
CA THR A 106 1.74 12.67 -7.17
C THR A 106 0.84 12.81 -5.94
N LEU A 107 0.36 14.03 -5.71
CA LEU A 107 -0.53 14.41 -4.59
C LEU A 107 -1.98 14.67 -5.03
N VAL A 108 -2.22 14.70 -6.34
CA VAL A 108 -3.53 14.82 -6.98
C VAL A 108 -3.56 13.88 -8.16
N GLN A 109 -4.62 13.11 -8.33
CA GLN A 109 -4.76 12.18 -9.45
C GLN A 109 -5.67 12.79 -10.52
N SER A 110 -5.16 12.88 -11.74
CA SER A 110 -5.98 13.29 -12.90
C SER A 110 -6.85 12.13 -13.37
N CYS A 111 -8.10 12.42 -13.68
CA CYS A 111 -9.09 11.47 -14.19
C CYS A 111 -9.69 12.00 -15.51
N PRO A 112 -10.32 11.15 -16.34
CA PRO A 112 -10.96 11.60 -17.59
C PRO A 112 -11.96 12.75 -17.40
N ASP A 113 -12.67 12.75 -16.27
CA ASP A 113 -13.73 13.72 -15.95
C ASP A 113 -13.28 14.82 -14.97
N GLY A 114 -11.97 14.95 -14.73
CA GLY A 114 -11.41 16.02 -13.89
C GLY A 114 -10.24 15.58 -13.01
N SER A 115 -10.32 15.85 -11.71
CA SER A 115 -9.28 15.50 -10.73
C SER A 115 -9.89 14.84 -9.50
N GLU A 116 -9.22 13.82 -9.00
CA GLU A 116 -9.53 13.20 -7.73
C GLU A 116 -8.71 13.88 -6.63
N LEU A 117 -9.42 14.44 -5.64
CA LEU A 117 -8.84 15.09 -4.47
C LEU A 117 -9.05 14.21 -3.24
N VAL A 118 -7.99 13.97 -2.46
CA VAL A 118 -8.11 13.25 -1.19
C VAL A 118 -8.77 14.16 -0.17
N VAL A 119 -9.89 13.73 0.42
CA VAL A 119 -10.57 14.40 1.54
C VAL A 119 -9.93 13.96 2.86
N ASP A 120 -9.75 12.65 3.01
CA ASP A 120 -9.16 11.98 4.17
C ASP A 120 -8.56 10.66 3.67
N GLY A 121 -7.25 10.49 3.83
CA GLY A 121 -6.54 9.38 3.19
C GLY A 121 -5.51 8.71 4.07
N THR A 122 -5.40 7.39 3.95
CA THR A 122 -4.25 6.65 4.49
C THR A 122 -3.19 6.52 3.41
N ILE A 123 -1.93 6.75 3.77
CA ILE A 123 -0.81 6.60 2.83
C ILE A 123 -0.78 5.16 2.36
N VAL A 124 -0.88 4.97 1.04
CA VAL A 124 -0.95 3.65 0.39
C VAL A 124 -1.99 2.75 1.05
N GLY A 125 -3.14 3.33 1.37
CA GLY A 125 -4.28 2.65 1.93
C GLY A 125 -5.57 3.25 1.43
N ASP A 126 -6.65 2.94 2.13
CA ASP A 126 -7.97 3.44 1.76
C ASP A 126 -8.07 4.96 1.94
N SER A 127 -8.77 5.61 1.03
CA SER A 127 -8.92 7.06 1.00
C SER A 127 -10.34 7.45 0.59
N LYS A 128 -10.87 8.47 1.26
CA LYS A 128 -12.08 9.17 0.82
C LYS A 128 -11.67 10.26 -0.15
N THR A 129 -12.32 10.30 -1.30
CA THR A 129 -11.96 11.23 -2.36
C THR A 129 -13.17 12.02 -2.86
N ALA A 130 -12.89 13.20 -3.40
CA ALA A 130 -13.84 14.05 -4.08
C ALA A 130 -13.41 14.19 -5.55
N LEU A 131 -14.30 13.81 -6.47
CA LEU A 131 -14.10 14.04 -7.90
C LEU A 131 -14.56 15.47 -8.24
N VAL A 132 -13.66 16.25 -8.83
CA VAL A 132 -13.88 17.66 -9.15
C VAL A 132 -13.57 17.91 -10.61
N ALA A 133 -14.30 18.81 -11.26
CA ALA A 133 -14.10 19.15 -12.66
C ALA A 133 -12.81 19.94 -12.88
N ALA A 134 -12.47 20.85 -11.96
CA ALA A 134 -11.25 21.64 -12.03
C ALA A 134 -10.68 21.96 -10.65
N TYR A 135 -9.34 21.88 -10.55
CA TYR A 135 -8.58 22.24 -9.37
C TYR A 135 -7.19 22.74 -9.75
N SER A 136 -6.74 23.82 -9.11
CA SER A 136 -5.37 24.31 -9.22
C SER A 136 -4.56 23.81 -8.03
N GLN A 137 -3.71 22.81 -8.29
CA GLN A 137 -2.87 22.19 -7.26
C GLN A 137 -1.93 23.22 -6.60
N PRO A 138 -1.70 23.13 -5.28
CA PRO A 138 -0.66 23.89 -4.61
C PRO A 138 0.73 23.54 -5.14
N ASP A 139 1.60 24.55 -5.20
CA ASP A 139 3.00 24.34 -5.58
C ASP A 139 3.76 23.68 -4.43
N ILE A 140 4.05 22.39 -4.59
CA ILE A 140 4.70 21.55 -3.59
C ILE A 140 5.81 20.77 -4.28
N GLU A 141 7.03 20.97 -3.81
CA GLU A 141 8.21 20.31 -4.36
C GLU A 141 9.01 19.67 -3.23
N LEU A 142 9.35 18.40 -3.40
CA LEU A 142 10.33 17.74 -2.55
C LEU A 142 11.71 18.03 -3.12
N VAL A 143 12.48 18.86 -2.41
CA VAL A 143 13.78 19.37 -2.88
C VAL A 143 14.89 18.38 -2.60
N ARG A 144 14.90 17.80 -1.40
CA ARG A 144 15.97 16.90 -0.97
C ARG A 144 15.51 15.94 0.10
N VAL A 145 16.01 14.70 0.03
CA VAL A 145 15.93 13.75 1.15
C VAL A 145 17.33 13.35 1.57
N THR A 146 17.52 13.34 2.88
CA THR A 146 18.70 12.80 3.55
C THR A 146 18.24 11.75 4.56
N PRO A 147 19.16 10.99 5.18
CA PRO A 147 18.80 10.07 6.25
C PRO A 147 18.08 10.74 7.44
N ASP A 148 18.36 12.02 7.68
CA ASP A 148 17.94 12.71 8.91
C ASP A 148 16.86 13.77 8.68
N ALA A 149 16.71 14.26 7.44
CA ALA A 149 15.71 15.26 7.11
C ALA A 149 15.19 15.19 5.66
N VAL A 150 13.97 15.68 5.48
CA VAL A 150 13.33 15.98 4.20
C VAL A 150 13.20 17.49 4.06
N GLU A 151 13.70 18.04 2.97
CA GLU A 151 13.54 19.45 2.60
C GLU A 151 12.49 19.56 1.50
N LEU A 152 11.53 20.45 1.69
CA LEU A 152 10.45 20.72 0.74
C LEU A 152 10.20 22.21 0.58
N THR A 153 9.73 22.59 -0.60
CA THR A 153 9.16 23.91 -0.88
C THR A 153 7.65 23.77 -0.92
N VAL A 154 6.95 24.62 -0.16
CA VAL A 154 5.48 24.66 -0.08
C VAL A 154 5.04 26.09 -0.33
N GLU A 155 4.37 26.32 -1.46
CA GLU A 155 3.89 27.64 -1.90
C GLU A 155 5.01 28.70 -1.81
N GLY A 156 6.20 28.35 -2.29
CA GLY A 156 7.40 29.20 -2.29
C GLY A 156 8.14 29.30 -0.94
N SER A 157 7.67 28.65 0.12
CA SER A 157 8.32 28.64 1.43
C SER A 157 9.08 27.34 1.67
N SER A 158 10.34 27.42 2.06
CA SER A 158 11.13 26.23 2.43
C SER A 158 10.74 25.69 3.81
N ARG A 159 10.70 24.37 3.94
CA ARG A 159 10.41 23.62 5.16
C ARG A 159 11.40 22.46 5.29
N THR A 160 11.67 22.06 6.53
CA THR A 160 12.52 20.91 6.84
C THR A 160 11.82 20.02 7.86
N ILE A 161 11.59 18.76 7.50
CA ILE A 161 10.96 17.74 8.34
C ILE A 161 12.03 16.78 8.83
N SER A 162 12.18 16.62 10.14
CA SER A 162 13.19 15.74 10.73
C SER A 162 12.72 14.27 10.76
N ALA A 163 13.67 13.33 10.74
CA ALA A 163 13.35 11.91 10.89
C ALA A 163 12.62 11.66 12.22
N GLY A 164 11.65 10.73 12.19
CA GLY A 164 10.77 10.41 13.31
C GLY A 164 9.61 11.39 13.53
N THR A 165 9.47 12.41 12.69
CA THR A 165 8.42 13.45 12.87
C THR A 165 7.29 13.36 11.84
N CYS A 166 6.17 13.98 12.20
CA CYS A 166 5.02 14.20 11.33
C CYS A 166 4.63 15.67 11.45
N GLU A 167 4.55 16.37 10.32
CA GLU A 167 4.10 17.76 10.25
C GLU A 167 2.85 17.84 9.39
N ARG A 168 1.89 18.66 9.85
CA ARG A 168 0.74 19.06 9.05
C ARG A 168 0.86 20.53 8.70
N ILE A 169 0.80 20.85 7.41
CA ILE A 169 1.09 22.16 6.86
C ILE A 169 -0.19 22.69 6.18
N PRO A 170 -0.91 23.63 6.82
CA PRO A 170 -2.06 24.27 6.20
C PRO A 170 -1.63 25.10 4.99
N LEU A 171 -2.34 24.97 3.87
CA LEU A 171 -2.04 25.67 2.63
C LEU A 171 -2.97 26.85 2.40
N SER A 172 -2.64 27.66 1.39
CA SER A 172 -3.52 28.74 0.96
C SER A 172 -4.87 28.20 0.46
N ARG A 173 -5.92 28.95 0.73
CA ARG A 173 -7.27 28.63 0.27
C ARG A 173 -7.31 28.53 -1.26
N ARG A 174 -7.96 27.50 -1.78
CA ARG A 174 -8.11 27.22 -3.22
C ARG A 174 -9.58 27.18 -3.61
N SER A 175 -9.81 27.41 -4.91
CA SER A 175 -11.11 27.26 -5.56
C SER A 175 -11.17 25.90 -6.24
N VAL A 176 -12.32 25.24 -6.13
CA VAL A 176 -12.60 23.93 -6.70
C VAL A 176 -13.90 24.02 -7.50
N GLU A 177 -13.91 23.53 -8.73
CA GLU A 177 -15.14 23.38 -9.50
C GLU A 177 -15.64 21.95 -9.37
N THR A 178 -16.83 21.77 -8.81
CA THR A 178 -17.48 20.46 -8.70
C THR A 178 -17.91 19.95 -10.07
N THR A 179 -18.12 18.63 -10.20
CA THR A 179 -18.70 18.02 -11.40
C THR A 179 -20.11 18.52 -11.72
N GLY A 180 -20.83 19.05 -10.72
CA GLY A 180 -22.13 19.72 -10.88
C GLY A 180 -22.05 21.19 -11.32
N GLY A 181 -20.85 21.73 -11.56
CA GLY A 181 -20.62 23.11 -12.02
C GLY A 181 -20.65 24.17 -10.93
N ALA A 182 -20.82 23.80 -9.65
CA ALA A 182 -20.69 24.72 -8.53
C ALA A 182 -19.22 24.99 -8.20
N THR A 183 -18.88 26.23 -7.83
CA THR A 183 -17.56 26.59 -7.33
C THR A 183 -17.56 26.59 -5.80
N LEU A 184 -16.68 25.79 -5.22
CA LEU A 184 -16.45 25.69 -3.77
C LEU A 184 -15.08 26.25 -3.41
N SER A 185 -14.89 26.56 -2.13
CA SER A 185 -13.60 26.93 -1.60
C SER A 185 -13.16 25.94 -0.54
N THR A 186 -11.89 25.52 -0.61
CA THR A 186 -11.28 24.57 0.31
C THR A 186 -9.93 25.09 0.80
N ARG A 187 -9.50 24.70 1.99
CA ARG A 187 -8.14 24.91 2.49
C ARG A 187 -7.44 23.55 2.57
N PRO A 188 -6.61 23.21 1.57
CA PRO A 188 -5.88 21.95 1.60
C PRO A 188 -4.85 21.92 2.73
N GLU A 189 -4.48 20.72 3.15
CA GLU A 189 -3.46 20.46 4.17
C GLU A 189 -2.48 19.41 3.66
N LEU A 190 -1.20 19.78 3.60
CA LEU A 190 -0.14 18.84 3.29
C LEU A 190 0.29 18.15 4.58
N VAL A 191 0.19 16.83 4.64
CA VAL A 191 0.69 16.01 5.75
C VAL A 191 1.94 15.29 5.29
N VAL A 192 3.05 15.55 5.99
CA VAL A 192 4.33 14.92 5.72
C VAL A 192 4.78 14.16 6.96
N ARG A 193 4.93 12.84 6.84
CA ARG A 193 5.57 12.02 7.86
C ARG A 193 6.90 11.54 7.32
N PHE A 194 7.96 11.68 8.13
CA PHE A 194 9.26 11.13 7.79
C PHE A 194 9.70 10.11 8.83
N PRO A 195 9.33 8.82 8.67
CA PRO A 195 9.74 7.75 9.58
C PRO A 195 11.25 7.50 9.66
N GLY A 196 12.04 8.06 8.74
CA GLY A 196 13.47 7.79 8.61
C GLY A 196 13.74 6.64 7.63
N ARG A 197 14.71 5.79 7.97
CA ARG A 197 15.12 4.66 7.11
C ARG A 197 14.15 3.49 7.25
N ARG A 198 13.78 2.88 6.11
CA ARG A 198 12.98 1.66 6.03
C ARG A 198 13.57 0.70 5.00
N THR A 199 13.41 -0.60 5.21
CA THR A 199 13.54 -1.59 4.14
C THR A 199 12.22 -1.74 3.41
N LEU A 200 12.22 -1.39 2.13
CA LEU A 200 11.12 -1.55 1.21
C LEU A 200 11.17 -2.94 0.59
N TYR A 201 10.06 -3.68 0.68
CA TYR A 201 9.79 -4.87 -0.11
C TYR A 201 8.64 -4.57 -1.07
N HIS A 202 8.88 -4.73 -2.38
CA HIS A 202 7.93 -4.32 -3.40
C HIS A 202 7.88 -5.30 -4.60
N PRO A 203 6.69 -5.63 -5.13
CA PRO A 203 6.57 -6.49 -6.30
C PRO A 203 7.10 -5.79 -7.56
N ASN A 204 8.10 -6.40 -8.18
CA ASN A 204 8.73 -5.86 -9.39
C ASN A 204 8.08 -6.39 -10.69
N GLY A 205 6.77 -6.64 -10.67
CA GLY A 205 6.03 -7.21 -11.79
C GLY A 205 4.54 -7.41 -11.47
N GLU A 206 3.85 -8.11 -12.36
CA GLU A 206 2.42 -8.41 -12.24
C GLU A 206 2.19 -9.62 -11.32
N TYR A 207 2.42 -9.40 -10.03
CA TYR A 207 2.12 -10.34 -8.95
C TYR A 207 1.92 -9.59 -7.63
N CYS A 208 1.23 -10.22 -6.69
CA CYS A 208 1.15 -9.74 -5.32
C CYS A 208 2.30 -10.33 -4.49
N LEU A 209 2.98 -9.51 -3.69
CA LEU A 209 4.10 -9.95 -2.86
C LEU A 209 3.66 -10.06 -1.39
N PHE A 210 4.09 -11.09 -0.69
CA PHE A 210 3.82 -11.25 0.75
C PHE A 210 5.07 -11.69 1.51
N PRO A 211 5.15 -11.43 2.83
CA PRO A 211 6.15 -12.05 3.70
C PRO A 211 6.07 -13.58 3.63
N SER A 212 7.13 -14.26 4.07
CA SER A 212 7.15 -15.72 4.15
C SER A 212 6.06 -16.30 5.06
N PHE A 213 5.72 -15.59 6.14
CA PHE A 213 4.93 -16.12 7.28
C PHE A 213 5.49 -17.42 7.90
N GLY A 214 6.71 -17.83 7.56
CA GLY A 214 7.30 -19.11 7.96
C GLY A 214 6.77 -20.31 7.17
N ILE A 215 6.09 -20.09 6.04
CA ILE A 215 5.55 -21.15 5.19
C ILE A 215 6.67 -21.74 4.33
N ASP A 216 6.66 -23.06 4.19
CA ASP A 216 7.39 -23.79 3.17
C ASP A 216 6.39 -24.30 2.12
N LEU A 217 6.34 -23.65 0.96
CA LEU A 217 5.34 -23.96 -0.08
C LEU A 217 5.46 -25.39 -0.62
N GLU A 218 6.65 -26.03 -0.54
CA GLU A 218 6.81 -27.41 -1.00
C GLU A 218 6.06 -28.40 -0.11
N THR A 219 5.73 -28.00 1.12
CA THR A 219 4.99 -28.82 2.09
C THR A 219 3.49 -28.59 2.06
N VAL A 220 3.02 -27.54 1.38
CA VAL A 220 1.59 -27.20 1.29
C VAL A 220 0.95 -28.09 0.21
N PRO A 221 -0.13 -28.83 0.52
CA PRO A 221 -0.79 -29.69 -0.46
C PRO A 221 -1.52 -28.86 -1.54
N SER A 222 -1.63 -29.42 -2.74
CA SER A 222 -2.53 -28.92 -3.79
C SER A 222 -3.32 -30.09 -4.38
N PRO A 223 -4.67 -30.09 -4.28
CA PRO A 223 -5.48 -29.06 -3.65
C PRO A 223 -5.31 -28.98 -2.13
N VAL A 224 -5.72 -27.85 -1.55
CA VAL A 224 -5.76 -27.60 -0.11
C VAL A 224 -7.21 -27.46 0.36
N GLU A 225 -7.52 -28.01 1.54
CA GLU A 225 -8.80 -27.77 2.22
C GLU A 225 -8.70 -26.48 3.03
N VAL A 226 -9.46 -25.45 2.62
CA VAL A 226 -9.46 -24.14 3.28
C VAL A 226 -10.66 -24.03 4.22
N PRO A 227 -10.45 -23.66 5.49
CA PRO A 227 -11.54 -23.51 6.44
C PRO A 227 -12.34 -22.25 6.10
N THR A 228 -13.66 -22.36 6.23
CA THR A 228 -14.60 -21.27 6.01
C THR A 228 -15.53 -21.11 7.21
N ALA A 229 -15.92 -19.86 7.49
CA ALA A 229 -16.94 -19.50 8.45
C ALA A 229 -17.96 -18.60 7.73
N TRP A 230 -19.23 -19.01 7.72
CA TRP A 230 -20.29 -18.26 7.02
C TRP A 230 -20.07 -18.08 5.51
N GLY A 231 -19.30 -18.98 4.88
CA GLY A 231 -18.97 -18.91 3.45
C GLY A 231 -17.78 -18.01 3.12
N GLU A 232 -17.18 -17.37 4.12
CA GLU A 232 -15.94 -16.60 3.99
C GLU A 232 -14.76 -17.39 4.56
N LEU A 233 -13.54 -17.06 4.13
CA LEU A 233 -12.32 -17.70 4.64
C LEU A 233 -12.15 -17.46 6.15
N ASP A 234 -11.87 -18.53 6.88
CA ASP A 234 -11.44 -18.46 8.29
C ASP A 234 -9.92 -18.34 8.33
N TYR A 235 -9.43 -17.10 8.37
CA TYR A 235 -8.00 -16.80 8.27
C TYR A 235 -7.16 -17.41 9.39
N ASP A 236 -7.70 -17.49 10.62
CA ASP A 236 -6.97 -18.00 11.78
C ASP A 236 -6.86 -19.53 11.73
N ARG A 237 -7.92 -20.21 11.31
CA ARG A 237 -7.87 -21.66 11.09
C ARG A 237 -6.99 -22.03 9.90
N LEU A 238 -6.99 -21.23 8.83
CA LEU A 238 -6.11 -21.44 7.68
C LEU A 238 -4.64 -21.28 8.10
N ALA A 239 -4.32 -20.26 8.91
CA ALA A 239 -2.97 -20.06 9.43
C ALA A 239 -2.53 -21.28 10.26
N SER A 240 -3.40 -21.76 11.13
CA SER A 240 -3.15 -22.93 11.97
C SER A 240 -2.93 -24.20 11.12
N ALA A 241 -3.68 -24.37 10.03
CA ALA A 241 -3.51 -25.49 9.10
C ALA A 241 -2.13 -25.45 8.40
N PHE A 242 -1.55 -24.26 8.22
CA PHE A 242 -0.21 -24.07 7.67
C PHE A 242 0.89 -24.04 8.76
N GLY A 243 0.55 -24.35 10.01
CA GLY A 243 1.50 -24.35 11.13
C GLY A 243 1.95 -22.95 11.57
N ILE A 244 1.20 -21.91 11.22
CA ILE A 244 1.53 -20.51 11.51
C ILE A 244 0.81 -20.08 12.79
N ASP A 245 1.56 -19.68 13.81
CA ASP A 245 1.00 -18.94 14.96
C ASP A 245 0.81 -17.47 14.58
N ILE A 246 -0.31 -17.17 13.92
CA ILE A 246 -0.62 -15.82 13.44
C ILE A 246 -0.95 -14.85 14.59
N ALA A 247 -1.44 -15.36 15.71
CA ALA A 247 -1.76 -14.56 16.90
C ALA A 247 -0.52 -14.00 17.59
N ALA A 248 0.61 -14.71 17.52
CA ALA A 248 1.91 -14.23 18.00
C ALA A 248 2.54 -13.13 17.11
N ARG A 249 2.00 -12.89 15.91
CA ARG A 249 2.57 -11.93 14.95
C ARG A 249 2.08 -10.49 15.17
N PRO A 250 2.90 -9.48 14.83
CA PRO A 250 2.46 -8.07 14.83
C PRO A 250 1.17 -7.90 14.05
N TYR A 251 0.29 -6.99 14.51
CA TYR A 251 -0.97 -6.70 13.83
C TYR A 251 -0.81 -6.47 12.31
N PRO A 252 0.18 -5.68 11.85
CA PRO A 252 0.55 -5.58 10.44
C PRO A 252 0.70 -6.89 9.66
N GLU A 253 1.43 -7.87 10.21
CA GLU A 253 1.61 -9.18 9.55
C GLU A 253 0.31 -9.98 9.50
N ARG A 254 -0.58 -9.80 10.49
CA ARG A 254 -1.91 -10.43 10.47
C ARG A 254 -2.78 -9.89 9.34
N ILE A 255 -2.68 -8.60 9.03
CA ILE A 255 -3.38 -8.02 7.87
C ILE A 255 -2.78 -8.52 6.55
N LEU A 256 -1.44 -8.59 6.43
CA LEU A 256 -0.80 -9.18 5.25
C LEU A 256 -1.16 -10.66 5.06
N TRP A 257 -1.32 -11.41 6.16
CA TRP A 257 -1.79 -12.78 6.12
C TRP A 257 -3.20 -12.89 5.56
N GLN A 258 -4.13 -12.05 6.01
CA GLN A 258 -5.50 -12.02 5.47
C GLN A 258 -5.50 -11.70 3.97
N ALA A 259 -4.71 -10.70 3.56
CA ALA A 259 -4.56 -10.35 2.15
C ALA A 259 -3.97 -11.51 1.33
N PHE A 260 -2.95 -12.20 1.84
CA PHE A 260 -2.38 -13.40 1.22
C PHE A 260 -3.43 -14.52 1.10
N ALA A 261 -4.14 -14.83 2.20
CA ALA A 261 -5.15 -15.88 2.23
C ALA A 261 -6.26 -15.64 1.20
N VAL A 262 -6.77 -14.41 1.12
CA VAL A 262 -7.78 -14.03 0.10
C VAL A 262 -7.20 -14.10 -1.30
N THR A 263 -5.99 -13.58 -1.52
CA THR A 263 -5.39 -13.54 -2.86
C THR A 263 -5.03 -14.94 -3.38
N ALA A 264 -4.57 -15.81 -2.50
CA ALA A 264 -4.05 -17.13 -2.87
C ALA A 264 -5.10 -18.24 -2.81
N PHE A 265 -6.05 -18.14 -1.87
CA PHE A 265 -6.88 -19.28 -1.45
C PHE A 265 -8.36 -18.94 -1.29
N ASP A 266 -8.86 -17.82 -1.84
CA ASP A 266 -10.31 -17.54 -1.82
C ASP A 266 -11.05 -18.61 -2.64
N PRO A 267 -11.93 -19.42 -2.02
CA PRO A 267 -12.69 -20.45 -2.72
C PRO A 267 -13.68 -19.89 -3.74
N ASN A 268 -13.95 -18.58 -3.71
CA ASN A 268 -14.83 -17.90 -4.66
C ASN A 268 -14.07 -17.19 -5.79
N ALA A 269 -12.73 -17.20 -5.76
CA ALA A 269 -11.93 -16.58 -6.81
C ALA A 269 -12.11 -17.32 -8.14
N ALA A 270 -12.21 -16.55 -9.23
CA ALA A 270 -12.22 -17.11 -10.58
C ALA A 270 -10.78 -17.25 -11.09
N GLY A 271 -10.42 -18.44 -11.58
CA GLY A 271 -9.12 -18.69 -12.21
C GLY A 271 -8.23 -19.64 -11.42
N SER A 272 -7.01 -19.85 -11.93
CA SER A 272 -5.98 -20.69 -11.30
C SER A 272 -4.90 -19.81 -10.68
N THR A 273 -4.68 -19.93 -9.38
CA THR A 273 -3.62 -19.21 -8.67
C THR A 273 -2.28 -19.93 -8.84
N GLU A 274 -1.24 -19.20 -9.27
CA GLU A 274 0.16 -19.63 -9.16
C GLU A 274 0.83 -18.92 -7.97
N ILE A 275 1.54 -19.68 -7.13
CA ILE A 275 2.31 -19.17 -6.00
C ILE A 275 3.77 -19.57 -6.17
N ALA A 276 4.69 -18.64 -5.93
CA ALA A 276 6.12 -18.89 -5.88
C ALA A 276 6.71 -18.41 -4.55
N GLN A 277 7.82 -19.04 -4.15
CA GLN A 277 8.61 -18.62 -2.99
C GLN A 277 10.01 -18.24 -3.43
N PHE A 278 10.42 -17.00 -3.18
CA PHE A 278 11.77 -16.54 -3.48
C PHE A 278 12.80 -17.09 -2.48
N PRO A 279 14.11 -17.08 -2.81
CA PRO A 279 15.15 -17.49 -1.87
C PRO A 279 15.17 -16.70 -0.55
N SER A 280 14.63 -15.49 -0.53
CA SER A 280 14.43 -14.69 0.68
C SER A 280 13.28 -15.18 1.58
N GLY A 281 12.52 -16.18 1.12
CA GLY A 281 11.30 -16.68 1.75
C GLY A 281 10.04 -15.93 1.35
N ALA A 282 10.14 -14.75 0.72
CA ALA A 282 8.98 -13.96 0.30
C ALA A 282 8.12 -14.72 -0.72
N LEU A 283 6.80 -14.53 -0.63
CA LEU A 283 5.82 -15.24 -1.43
C LEU A 283 5.31 -14.32 -2.55
N ALA A 284 5.22 -14.83 -3.77
CA ALA A 284 4.56 -14.17 -4.89
C ALA A 284 3.28 -14.92 -5.24
N VAL A 285 2.18 -14.19 -5.41
CA VAL A 285 0.89 -14.75 -5.83
C VAL A 285 0.48 -14.09 -7.15
N ARG A 286 0.20 -14.90 -8.17
CA ARG A 286 -0.33 -14.45 -9.46
C ARG A 286 -1.59 -15.26 -9.78
N SER A 287 -2.70 -14.55 -9.90
CA SER A 287 -4.03 -15.06 -10.29
C SER A 287 -4.38 -14.64 -11.70
#